data_AF-A0A439D5E7-F1
#
_entry.id   AF-A0A439D5E7-F1
#
_cell.length_a   1.000
_cell.length_b   1.000
_cell.length_c   1.000
_cell.angle_alpha   90.00
_cell.angle_beta   90.00
_cell.angle_gamma   90.00
#
_symmetry.space_group_name_H-M   'P 1'
#
loop_
_entity.id
_entity.type
_entity.pdbx_description
1 polymer ?
#
loop_
_entity_poly.entity_id
_entity_poly.type
_entity_poly.pdbx_seq_one_letter_code
_entity_poly.pdbx_strand_id
1 'polypeptide(L)'
;MLPPGCRWALVKGMRRAADNPQVQELLRQRLKDYAMWASWSPDEKLISKWSSGVISGCRHQLAIILDLEGPDSTGGQHGTLRGACSSHNDSVLSRALKASSRAVDIGEGGAKCLVEYCTSVKCLTEENVGLLESVLELGVSDKIAEAATLFRFPQEYASRPSVNSRISILVSSLYAVQNSHKLQRLFGEGLVVRSHETLRDAQNKCFGELKTGDLNNRVASGIIKLSRSLVSAHWLTRYWTTEYSEMLNQIPSELEVQRRFRQISRTEGREKQEQVEFLIERSCAGPHASTASHGGSHSYVQSEDPIWSFPMDADRERLRCILSGLEWIDAVAATACVKRAEMEEDRFIQSLNMVISEDTDQVCVNLARLFGPLALKAGKLDPCWKALLLGMMRAKPKGLLDRLGESLTLQSWQDWLKCSQGIFGEGHLDPEGQLGFTKPQIRKWQFRKMSLARAESGASTATRSTSGRSNGSDFALHHPRLSRDNSPCELDTPLTIPTVAGSEDQPNPFPDPYENQNIWSDTGCQGDPDFGTSIGNSENNTPWYEHNTEFFNA
;
A
#
# COMPACT_ATOMS: atom_id res chain seq x y z
N MET A 1 -24.08 -25.49 -4.73
CA MET A 1 -23.05 -25.24 -5.75
C MET A 1 -22.51 -26.57 -6.25
N LEU A 2 -22.49 -26.80 -7.57
CA LEU A 2 -21.87 -27.99 -8.15
C LEU A 2 -20.34 -27.98 -7.93
N PRO A 3 -19.69 -29.13 -7.68
CA PRO A 3 -18.24 -29.23 -7.68
C PRO A 3 -17.65 -28.70 -9.02
N PRO A 4 -16.44 -28.11 -9.02
CA PRO A 4 -15.84 -27.52 -10.24
C PRO A 4 -15.83 -28.47 -11.45
N GLY A 5 -15.59 -29.76 -11.23
CA GLY A 5 -15.59 -30.77 -12.30
C GLY A 5 -16.98 -31.04 -12.90
N CYS A 6 -18.04 -30.99 -12.10
CA CYS A 6 -19.42 -31.20 -12.56
C CYS A 6 -19.93 -30.05 -13.42
N ARG A 7 -19.52 -28.81 -13.11
CA ARG A 7 -19.89 -27.62 -13.88
C ARG A 7 -19.31 -27.66 -15.29
N TRP A 8 -18.08 -28.14 -15.44
CA TRP A 8 -17.44 -28.28 -16.76
C TRP A 8 -18.12 -29.34 -17.64
N ALA A 9 -18.46 -30.49 -17.06
CA ALA A 9 -19.19 -31.53 -17.78
C ALA A 9 -20.56 -31.02 -18.28
N LEU A 10 -21.25 -30.22 -17.45
CA LEU A 10 -22.52 -29.58 -17.80
C LEU A 10 -22.35 -28.60 -18.97
N VAL A 11 -21.36 -27.70 -18.93
CA VAL A 11 -21.05 -26.76 -20.03
C VAL A 11 -20.85 -27.50 -21.36
N LYS A 12 -20.02 -28.56 -21.35
CA LYS A 12 -19.71 -29.36 -22.54
C LYS A 12 -20.94 -30.12 -23.07
N GLY A 13 -21.78 -30.64 -22.17
CA GLY A 13 -23.04 -31.29 -22.53
C GLY A 13 -24.03 -30.31 -23.16
N MET A 14 -24.14 -29.11 -22.58
CA MET A 14 -25.04 -28.07 -23.07
C MET A 14 -24.62 -27.48 -24.40
N ARG A 15 -23.31 -27.31 -24.66
CA ARG A 15 -22.82 -26.90 -25.99
C ARG A 15 -23.26 -27.89 -27.08
N ARG A 16 -23.07 -29.19 -26.84
CA ARG A 16 -23.53 -30.25 -27.76
C ARG A 16 -25.04 -30.25 -27.95
N ALA A 17 -25.79 -29.93 -26.90
CA ALA A 17 -27.24 -29.78 -26.97
C ALA A 17 -27.66 -28.56 -27.80
N ALA A 18 -26.96 -27.43 -27.65
CA ALA A 18 -27.17 -26.22 -28.43
C ALA A 18 -26.82 -26.42 -29.91
N ASP A 19 -25.88 -27.29 -30.27
CA ASP A 19 -25.56 -27.57 -31.68
C ASP A 19 -26.58 -28.52 -32.36
N ASN A 20 -27.53 -29.10 -31.61
CA ASN A 20 -28.51 -30.05 -32.12
C ASN A 20 -29.95 -29.48 -32.09
N PRO A 21 -30.55 -29.13 -33.24
CA PRO A 21 -31.90 -28.54 -33.31
C PRO A 21 -32.99 -29.37 -32.64
N GLN A 22 -32.90 -30.70 -32.68
CA GLN A 22 -33.89 -31.58 -32.06
C GLN A 22 -33.79 -31.54 -30.53
N VAL A 23 -32.58 -31.46 -30.00
CA VAL A 23 -32.34 -31.32 -28.55
C VAL A 23 -32.77 -29.94 -28.09
N GLN A 24 -32.49 -28.89 -28.86
CA GLN A 24 -32.99 -27.54 -28.56
C GLN A 24 -34.52 -27.53 -28.45
N GLU A 25 -35.22 -28.13 -29.42
CA GLU A 25 -36.68 -28.18 -29.43
C GLU A 25 -37.22 -29.00 -28.25
N LEU A 26 -36.59 -30.13 -27.94
CA LEU A 26 -36.93 -30.93 -26.77
C LEU A 26 -36.74 -30.14 -25.46
N LEU A 27 -35.64 -29.39 -25.33
CA LEU A 27 -35.38 -28.53 -24.17
C LEU A 27 -36.43 -27.42 -24.05
N ARG A 28 -36.83 -26.76 -25.15
CA ARG A 28 -37.89 -25.75 -25.15
C ARG A 28 -39.25 -26.33 -24.75
N GLN A 29 -39.56 -27.55 -25.19
CA GLN A 29 -40.83 -28.21 -24.89
C GLN A 29 -40.90 -28.74 -23.46
N ARG A 30 -39.81 -29.32 -22.96
CA ARG A 30 -39.76 -30.07 -21.69
C ARG A 30 -39.29 -29.23 -20.50
N LEU A 31 -38.39 -28.26 -20.73
CA LEU A 31 -37.85 -27.38 -19.72
C LEU A 31 -38.25 -25.93 -20.03
N LYS A 32 -39.55 -25.65 -19.96
CA LYS A 32 -40.10 -24.32 -20.29
C LYS A 32 -39.48 -23.22 -19.43
N ASP A 33 -39.25 -23.52 -18.15
CA ASP A 33 -38.59 -22.62 -17.19
C ASP A 33 -37.06 -22.53 -17.39
N TYR A 34 -36.51 -23.21 -18.39
CA TYR A 34 -35.09 -23.10 -18.74
C TYR A 34 -34.92 -23.01 -20.26
N ALA A 35 -35.89 -22.44 -20.99
CA ALA A 35 -35.87 -22.39 -22.46
C ALA A 35 -34.60 -21.73 -23.04
N MET A 36 -33.99 -20.82 -22.30
CA MET A 36 -32.68 -20.22 -22.57
C MET A 36 -31.55 -21.24 -22.81
N TRP A 37 -31.60 -22.41 -22.15
CA TRP A 37 -30.61 -23.49 -22.24
C TRP A 37 -30.55 -24.06 -23.66
N ALA A 38 -31.64 -23.97 -24.42
CA ALA A 38 -31.69 -24.37 -25.82
C ALA A 38 -30.87 -23.44 -26.74
N SER A 39 -30.63 -22.19 -26.34
CA SER A 39 -29.83 -21.21 -27.08
C SER A 39 -28.51 -20.88 -26.39
N TRP A 40 -28.20 -21.56 -25.29
CA TRP A 40 -27.04 -21.27 -24.46
C TRP A 40 -25.78 -21.88 -25.10
N SER A 41 -24.90 -21.02 -25.61
CA SER A 41 -23.64 -21.40 -26.28
C SER A 41 -22.43 -20.81 -25.55
N PRO A 42 -21.99 -21.45 -24.45
CA PRO A 42 -20.88 -20.96 -23.63
C PRO A 42 -19.52 -21.06 -24.35
N ASP A 43 -18.63 -20.11 -24.09
CA ASP A 43 -17.23 -20.23 -24.52
C ASP A 43 -16.46 -21.16 -23.58
N GLU A 44 -16.36 -22.43 -23.98
CA GLU A 44 -15.60 -23.46 -23.27
C GLU A 44 -14.16 -23.02 -22.94
N LYS A 45 -13.46 -22.34 -23.85
CA LYS A 45 -12.07 -21.93 -23.62
C LYS A 45 -12.00 -20.89 -22.51
N LEU A 46 -12.92 -19.93 -22.53
CA LEU A 46 -13.02 -18.89 -21.51
C LEU A 46 -13.32 -19.50 -20.13
N ILE A 47 -14.30 -20.39 -20.04
CA ILE A 47 -14.71 -21.01 -18.78
C ILE A 47 -13.61 -21.90 -18.21
N SER A 48 -12.94 -22.70 -19.06
CA SER A 48 -11.80 -23.52 -18.63
C SER A 48 -10.71 -22.66 -18.03
N LYS A 49 -10.43 -21.51 -18.65
CA LYS A 49 -9.42 -20.56 -18.21
C LYS A 49 -9.81 -19.86 -16.91
N TRP A 50 -11.06 -19.45 -16.79
CA TRP A 50 -11.59 -18.81 -15.59
C TRP A 50 -11.74 -19.78 -14.41
N SER A 51 -11.83 -21.07 -14.70
CA SER A 51 -11.83 -22.13 -13.69
C SER A 51 -10.42 -22.46 -13.17
N SER A 52 -9.37 -21.83 -13.70
CA SER A 52 -8.00 -22.00 -13.21
C SER A 52 -7.80 -21.45 -11.79
N GLY A 53 -6.76 -21.94 -11.11
CA GLY A 53 -6.47 -21.57 -9.71
C GLY A 53 -6.21 -20.08 -9.47
N VAL A 54 -5.90 -19.32 -10.52
CA VAL A 54 -5.59 -17.88 -10.48
C VAL A 54 -6.78 -17.05 -9.97
N ILE A 55 -8.01 -17.45 -10.29
CA ILE A 55 -9.22 -16.72 -9.87
C ILE A 55 -9.72 -17.19 -8.50
N SER A 56 -9.13 -18.23 -7.90
CA SER A 56 -9.68 -18.87 -6.69
C SER A 56 -9.97 -17.88 -5.55
N GLY A 57 -9.08 -16.91 -5.30
CA GLY A 57 -9.27 -15.85 -4.30
C GLY A 57 -10.35 -14.82 -4.64
N CYS A 58 -10.59 -14.55 -5.93
CA CYS A 58 -11.56 -13.56 -6.42
C CYS A 58 -12.89 -14.19 -6.86
N ARG A 59 -13.02 -15.52 -6.79
CA ARG A 59 -14.13 -16.27 -7.38
C ARG A 59 -15.49 -15.85 -6.85
N HIS A 60 -15.59 -15.53 -5.57
CA HIS A 60 -16.83 -15.08 -4.94
C HIS A 60 -17.30 -13.72 -5.49
N GLN A 61 -16.37 -12.81 -5.79
CA GLN A 61 -16.66 -11.49 -6.37
C GLN A 61 -17.04 -11.59 -7.86
N LEU A 62 -16.46 -12.56 -8.58
CA LEU A 62 -16.76 -12.80 -9.98
C LEU A 62 -17.91 -13.80 -10.20
N ALA A 63 -18.53 -14.33 -9.15
CA ALA A 63 -19.48 -15.44 -9.24
C ALA A 63 -20.59 -15.18 -10.27
N ILE A 64 -21.19 -14.00 -10.25
CA ILE A 64 -22.26 -13.60 -11.19
C ILE A 64 -21.76 -13.62 -12.64
N ILE A 65 -20.56 -13.13 -12.91
CA ILE A 65 -19.98 -13.08 -14.27
C ILE A 65 -19.60 -14.48 -14.74
N LEU A 66 -19.02 -15.28 -13.84
CA LEU A 66 -18.74 -16.69 -14.09
C LEU A 66 -20.03 -17.48 -14.36
N ASP A 67 -21.12 -17.11 -13.69
CA ASP A 67 -22.45 -17.71 -13.83
C ASP A 67 -23.16 -17.26 -15.13
N LEU A 68 -22.91 -16.04 -15.63
CA LEU A 68 -23.44 -15.58 -16.92
C LEU A 68 -22.76 -16.21 -18.14
N GLU A 69 -21.48 -16.58 -18.05
CA GLU A 69 -20.83 -17.46 -19.05
C GLU A 69 -21.02 -18.95 -18.71
N GLY A 70 -21.47 -19.26 -17.49
CA GLY A 70 -21.70 -20.61 -16.99
C GLY A 70 -23.17 -21.05 -17.10
N PRO A 71 -23.47 -22.32 -16.76
CA PRO A 71 -24.84 -22.77 -16.70
C PRO A 71 -25.50 -22.02 -15.54
N ASP A 72 -26.63 -21.36 -15.79
CA ASP A 72 -27.36 -20.67 -14.72
C ASP A 72 -27.71 -21.68 -13.62
N SER A 73 -26.96 -21.61 -12.52
CA SER A 73 -27.11 -22.49 -11.37
C SER A 73 -27.99 -21.87 -10.28
N THR A 74 -28.47 -20.64 -10.51
CA THR A 74 -29.35 -19.89 -9.60
C THR A 74 -30.82 -20.05 -9.94
N GLY A 75 -31.13 -20.47 -11.17
CA GLY A 75 -32.51 -20.57 -11.68
C GLY A 75 -33.13 -19.21 -12.03
N GLY A 76 -32.34 -18.13 -12.04
CA GLY A 76 -32.77 -16.76 -12.42
C GLY A 76 -33.04 -16.57 -13.92
N GLN A 77 -32.86 -17.63 -14.70
CA GLN A 77 -32.99 -17.69 -16.14
C GLN A 77 -32.14 -16.67 -16.91
N HIS A 78 -30.95 -16.33 -16.40
CA HIS A 78 -30.07 -15.36 -17.06
C HIS A 78 -29.37 -15.96 -18.28
N GLY A 79 -29.68 -15.46 -19.48
CA GLY A 79 -29.00 -15.87 -20.72
C GLY A 79 -27.47 -15.72 -20.67
N THR A 80 -26.75 -16.22 -21.69
CA THR A 80 -25.30 -15.97 -21.77
C THR A 80 -25.00 -14.48 -21.64
N LEU A 81 -23.82 -14.10 -21.16
CA LEU A 81 -23.32 -12.72 -21.22
C LEU A 81 -23.51 -12.11 -22.62
N ARG A 82 -23.25 -12.89 -23.68
CA ARG A 82 -23.55 -12.53 -25.07
C ARG A 82 -25.05 -12.36 -25.38
N GLY A 83 -25.90 -13.24 -24.87
CA GLY A 83 -27.36 -13.13 -25.01
C GLY A 83 -27.94 -11.92 -24.28
N ALA A 84 -27.45 -11.63 -23.06
CA ALA A 84 -27.85 -10.48 -22.26
C ALA A 84 -27.39 -9.15 -22.91
N CYS A 85 -26.26 -9.17 -23.62
CA CYS A 85 -25.71 -8.02 -24.34
C CYS A 85 -26.12 -7.95 -25.82
N SER A 86 -27.08 -8.76 -26.29
CA SER A 86 -27.49 -8.84 -27.71
C SER A 86 -28.00 -7.53 -28.32
N SER A 87 -28.32 -6.52 -27.49
CA SER A 87 -28.66 -5.16 -27.91
C SER A 87 -27.45 -4.22 -28.06
N HIS A 88 -26.26 -4.67 -27.68
CA HIS A 88 -25.03 -3.88 -27.66
C HIS A 88 -24.13 -4.24 -28.85
N ASN A 89 -23.16 -3.37 -29.14
CA ASN A 89 -22.21 -3.58 -30.23
C ASN A 89 -21.37 -4.85 -29.95
N ASP A 90 -21.64 -5.95 -30.67
CA ASP A 90 -20.97 -7.25 -30.52
C ASP A 90 -19.43 -7.16 -30.50
N SER A 91 -18.87 -6.13 -31.16
CA SER A 91 -17.43 -5.86 -31.14
C SER A 91 -16.91 -5.45 -29.76
N VAL A 92 -17.66 -4.63 -29.01
CA VAL A 92 -17.29 -4.15 -27.67
C VAL A 92 -17.26 -5.31 -26.70
N LEU A 93 -18.31 -6.14 -26.71
CA LEU A 93 -18.38 -7.31 -25.85
C LEU A 93 -17.26 -8.31 -26.18
N SER A 94 -17.04 -8.57 -27.46
CA SER A 94 -15.96 -9.48 -27.88
C SER A 94 -14.59 -9.00 -27.42
N ARG A 95 -14.32 -7.69 -27.48
CA ARG A 95 -13.09 -7.10 -26.94
C ARG A 95 -13.02 -7.18 -25.42
N ALA A 96 -14.12 -6.92 -24.71
CA ALA A 96 -14.17 -7.05 -23.26
C ALA A 96 -13.86 -8.48 -22.81
N LEU A 97 -14.48 -9.49 -23.41
CA LEU A 97 -14.22 -10.90 -23.10
C LEU A 97 -12.77 -11.31 -23.40
N LYS A 98 -12.19 -10.78 -24.50
CA LYS A 98 -10.78 -10.97 -24.82
C LYS A 98 -9.87 -10.31 -23.78
N ALA A 99 -10.20 -9.10 -23.33
CA ALA A 99 -9.46 -8.40 -22.27
C ALA A 99 -9.56 -9.15 -20.94
N SER A 100 -10.75 -9.63 -20.54
CA SER A 100 -10.93 -10.47 -19.36
C SER A 100 -10.14 -11.77 -19.44
N SER A 101 -10.08 -12.41 -20.61
CA SER A 101 -9.23 -13.58 -20.84
C SER A 101 -7.76 -13.26 -20.60
N ARG A 102 -7.29 -12.13 -21.11
CA ARG A 102 -5.90 -11.67 -20.94
C ARG A 102 -5.61 -11.33 -19.47
N ALA A 103 -6.56 -10.73 -18.76
CA ALA A 103 -6.43 -10.44 -17.34
C ALA A 103 -6.11 -11.70 -16.52
N VAL A 104 -6.76 -12.82 -16.87
CA VAL A 104 -6.52 -14.11 -16.21
C VAL A 104 -5.15 -14.69 -16.58
N ASP A 105 -4.64 -14.47 -17.79
CA ASP A 105 -3.27 -14.90 -18.17
C ASP A 105 -2.20 -14.20 -17.35
N ILE A 106 -2.43 -12.93 -16.98
CA ILE A 106 -1.43 -12.13 -16.26
C ILE A 106 -1.29 -12.59 -14.80
N GLY A 107 -2.30 -13.25 -14.25
CA GLY A 107 -2.27 -13.78 -12.89
C GLY A 107 -3.16 -12.98 -11.92
N GLU A 108 -2.77 -12.98 -10.65
CA GLU A 108 -3.61 -12.44 -9.56
C GLU A 108 -3.92 -10.94 -9.73
N GLY A 109 -2.95 -10.11 -10.11
CA GLY A 109 -3.17 -8.68 -10.34
C GLY A 109 -4.14 -8.40 -11.49
N GLY A 110 -4.09 -9.20 -12.55
CA GLY A 110 -5.06 -9.14 -13.65
C GLY A 110 -6.46 -9.58 -13.21
N ALA A 111 -6.58 -10.65 -12.42
CA ALA A 111 -7.85 -11.07 -11.86
C ALA A 111 -8.48 -9.99 -10.95
N LYS A 112 -7.68 -9.35 -10.08
CA LYS A 112 -8.14 -8.22 -9.25
C LYS A 112 -8.58 -7.02 -10.09
N CYS A 113 -7.85 -6.70 -11.15
CA CYS A 113 -8.22 -5.67 -12.11
C CYS A 113 -9.57 -5.97 -12.78
N LEU A 114 -9.82 -7.23 -13.13
CA LEU A 114 -11.10 -7.64 -13.71
C LEU A 114 -12.25 -7.47 -12.71
N VAL A 115 -12.06 -7.87 -11.45
CA VAL A 115 -13.05 -7.62 -10.39
C VAL A 115 -13.38 -6.15 -10.31
N GLU A 116 -12.35 -5.31 -10.19
CA GLU A 116 -12.49 -3.87 -10.02
C GLU A 116 -13.20 -3.22 -11.21
N TYR A 117 -12.87 -3.63 -12.44
CA TYR A 117 -13.58 -3.24 -13.64
C TYR A 117 -15.07 -3.60 -13.54
N CYS A 118 -15.38 -4.85 -13.20
CA CYS A 118 -16.73 -5.36 -13.15
C CYS A 118 -17.59 -4.76 -12.03
N THR A 119 -16.99 -4.36 -10.91
CA THR A 119 -17.70 -3.74 -9.79
C THR A 119 -17.89 -2.24 -9.97
N SER A 120 -16.97 -1.58 -10.68
CA SER A 120 -16.91 -0.11 -10.76
C SER A 120 -17.47 0.42 -12.08
N VAL A 121 -17.46 -0.37 -13.15
CA VAL A 121 -17.99 0.03 -14.46
C VAL A 121 -19.46 -0.38 -14.60
N LYS A 122 -20.35 0.63 -14.64
CA LYS A 122 -21.80 0.41 -14.76
C LYS A 122 -22.29 0.09 -16.17
N CYS A 123 -21.52 0.48 -17.19
CA CYS A 123 -21.91 0.33 -18.59
C CYS A 123 -20.74 -0.12 -19.46
N LEU A 124 -21.02 -1.08 -20.35
CA LEU A 124 -20.04 -1.61 -21.28
C LEU A 124 -19.92 -0.68 -22.49
N THR A 125 -18.93 0.21 -22.47
CA THR A 125 -18.65 1.17 -23.56
C THR A 125 -17.29 0.91 -24.19
N GLU A 126 -17.09 1.40 -25.43
CA GLU A 126 -15.78 1.37 -26.11
C GLU A 126 -14.66 1.98 -25.26
N GLU A 127 -14.96 3.09 -24.57
CA GLU A 127 -14.02 3.78 -23.68
C GLU A 127 -13.63 2.90 -22.48
N ASN A 128 -14.61 2.29 -21.81
CA ASN A 128 -14.35 1.45 -20.64
C ASN A 128 -13.57 0.18 -21.02
N VAL A 129 -13.87 -0.43 -22.17
CA VAL A 129 -13.11 -1.58 -22.67
C VAL A 129 -11.70 -1.16 -23.07
N GLY A 130 -11.55 -0.02 -23.76
CA GLY A 130 -10.25 0.55 -24.10
C GLY A 130 -9.40 0.86 -22.86
N LEU A 131 -10.03 1.32 -21.77
CA LEU A 131 -9.38 1.51 -20.48
C LEU A 131 -8.89 0.18 -19.90
N LEU A 132 -9.75 -0.85 -19.85
CA LEU A 132 -9.36 -2.18 -19.36
C LEU A 132 -8.17 -2.74 -20.15
N GLU A 133 -8.22 -2.67 -21.48
CA GLU A 133 -7.10 -3.10 -22.33
C GLU A 133 -5.82 -2.32 -22.03
N SER A 134 -5.91 -1.01 -21.81
CA SER A 134 -4.76 -0.14 -21.49
C SER A 134 -4.12 -0.45 -20.14
N VAL A 135 -4.94 -0.80 -19.14
CA VAL A 135 -4.44 -1.24 -17.82
C VAL A 135 -3.73 -2.59 -17.95
N LEU A 136 -4.32 -3.55 -18.67
CA LEU A 136 -3.73 -4.87 -18.87
C LEU A 136 -2.46 -4.86 -19.74
N GLU A 137 -2.25 -3.82 -20.54
CA GLU A 137 -1.00 -3.60 -21.30
C GLU A 137 0.22 -3.35 -20.41
N LEU A 138 0.04 -2.98 -19.14
CA LEU A 138 1.15 -2.82 -18.20
C LEU A 138 1.90 -4.14 -17.93
N GLY A 139 1.24 -5.29 -18.11
CA GLY A 139 1.84 -6.64 -18.08
C GLY A 139 2.38 -7.12 -16.73
N VAL A 140 2.59 -6.23 -15.76
CA VAL A 140 3.13 -6.53 -14.43
C VAL A 140 2.00 -6.51 -13.41
N SER A 141 1.80 -7.63 -12.71
CA SER A 141 0.70 -7.84 -11.75
C SER A 141 0.51 -6.67 -10.78
N ASP A 142 1.58 -6.18 -10.15
CA ASP A 142 1.51 -5.09 -9.17
C ASP A 142 1.07 -3.76 -9.80
N LYS A 143 1.62 -3.43 -10.98
CA LYS A 143 1.25 -2.22 -11.71
C LYS A 143 -0.19 -2.24 -12.19
N ILE A 144 -0.71 -3.41 -12.54
CA ILE A 144 -2.11 -3.57 -12.93
C ILE A 144 -3.02 -3.44 -11.72
N ALA A 145 -2.68 -4.06 -10.60
CA ALA A 145 -3.46 -3.94 -9.36
C ALA A 145 -3.56 -2.47 -8.92
N GLU A 146 -2.47 -1.71 -9.07
CA GLU A 146 -2.46 -0.29 -8.80
C GLU A 146 -3.28 0.51 -9.83
N ALA A 147 -3.11 0.24 -11.13
CA ALA A 147 -3.88 0.93 -12.16
C ALA A 147 -5.36 0.57 -12.20
N ALA A 148 -5.78 -0.52 -11.54
CA ALA A 148 -7.18 -0.88 -11.39
C ALA A 148 -7.98 0.19 -10.62
N THR A 149 -7.34 1.00 -9.76
CA THR A 149 -8.02 2.10 -9.06
C THR A 149 -8.59 3.14 -10.03
N LEU A 150 -8.09 3.21 -11.27
CA LEU A 150 -8.61 4.11 -12.30
C LEU A 150 -10.06 3.81 -12.69
N PHE A 151 -10.56 2.57 -12.51
CA PHE A 151 -11.97 2.26 -12.77
C PHE A 151 -12.92 2.92 -11.76
N ARG A 152 -12.45 3.11 -10.53
CA ARG A 152 -13.21 3.80 -9.47
C ARG A 152 -13.15 5.31 -9.57
N PHE A 153 -12.15 5.84 -10.26
CA PHE A 153 -11.88 7.27 -10.34
C PHE A 153 -13.11 8.12 -10.72
N PRO A 154 -13.89 7.81 -11.77
CA PRO A 154 -15.05 8.63 -12.13
C PRO A 154 -16.15 8.61 -11.05
N GLN A 155 -16.45 7.43 -10.49
CA GLN A 155 -17.50 7.26 -9.49
C GLN A 155 -17.13 7.87 -8.14
N GLU A 156 -15.92 7.57 -7.65
CA GLU A 156 -15.43 8.10 -6.39
C GLU A 156 -15.33 9.62 -6.46
N TYR A 157 -14.83 10.20 -7.56
CA TYR A 157 -14.75 11.65 -7.70
C TYR A 157 -16.15 12.30 -7.83
N ALA A 158 -17.09 11.67 -8.54
CA ALA A 158 -18.46 12.16 -8.68
C ALA A 158 -19.23 12.18 -7.35
N SER A 159 -18.89 11.30 -6.41
CA SER A 159 -19.49 11.27 -5.07
C SER A 159 -19.14 12.48 -4.19
N ARG A 160 -18.31 13.42 -4.70
CA ARG A 160 -17.78 14.59 -3.97
C ARG A 160 -17.20 14.21 -2.60
N PRO A 161 -16.21 13.31 -2.56
CA PRO A 161 -15.66 12.85 -1.31
C PRO A 161 -14.87 13.97 -0.64
N SER A 162 -14.44 13.75 0.60
CA SER A 162 -13.64 14.73 1.33
C SER A 162 -12.41 15.18 0.51
N VAL A 163 -11.93 16.40 0.73
CA VAL A 163 -10.72 16.93 0.07
C VAL A 163 -9.55 15.94 0.17
N ASN A 164 -9.31 15.36 1.35
CA ASN A 164 -8.23 14.40 1.57
C ASN A 164 -8.44 13.10 0.76
N SER A 165 -9.68 12.63 0.64
CA SER A 165 -10.01 11.49 -0.21
C SER A 165 -9.73 11.81 -1.68
N ARG A 166 -10.15 12.99 -2.18
CA ARG A 166 -9.85 13.41 -3.55
C ARG A 166 -8.34 13.50 -3.82
N ILE A 167 -7.57 14.05 -2.88
CA ILE A 167 -6.10 14.08 -2.94
C ILE A 167 -5.55 12.66 -3.07
N SER A 168 -5.96 11.74 -2.19
CA SER A 168 -5.47 10.36 -2.19
C SER A 168 -5.78 9.63 -3.50
N ILE A 169 -6.99 9.83 -4.02
CA ILE A 169 -7.44 9.28 -5.30
C ILE A 169 -6.56 9.82 -6.43
N LEU A 170 -6.36 11.14 -6.51
CA LEU A 170 -5.56 11.75 -7.56
C LEU A 170 -4.09 11.34 -7.50
N VAL A 171 -3.49 11.29 -6.31
CA VAL A 171 -2.10 10.83 -6.13
C VAL A 171 -1.93 9.40 -6.64
N SER A 172 -2.86 8.50 -6.28
CA SER A 172 -2.82 7.10 -6.73
C SER A 172 -3.03 6.99 -8.24
N SER A 173 -3.98 7.74 -8.79
CA SER A 173 -4.24 7.78 -10.24
C SER A 173 -3.04 8.33 -11.03
N LEU A 174 -2.37 9.37 -10.54
CA LEU A 174 -1.18 9.94 -11.19
C LEU A 174 -0.06 8.91 -11.28
N TYR A 175 0.18 8.16 -10.20
CA TYR A 175 1.21 7.11 -10.17
C TYR A 175 0.86 5.97 -11.13
N ALA A 176 -0.39 5.51 -11.13
CA ALA A 176 -0.87 4.48 -12.05
C ALA A 176 -0.70 4.86 -13.53
N VAL A 177 -0.97 6.13 -13.87
CA VAL A 177 -0.93 6.62 -15.26
C VAL A 177 0.50 6.91 -15.72
N GLN A 178 1.43 7.20 -14.81
CA GLN A 178 2.79 7.66 -15.14
C GLN A 178 3.54 6.73 -16.10
N ASN A 179 3.30 5.42 -16.04
CA ASN A 179 4.03 4.41 -16.80
C ASN A 179 3.37 4.01 -18.13
N SER A 180 2.27 4.65 -18.57
CA SER A 180 1.56 4.27 -19.80
C SER A 180 1.12 5.48 -20.62
N HIS A 181 1.73 5.67 -21.80
CA HIS A 181 1.33 6.73 -22.74
C HIS A 181 -0.14 6.65 -23.18
N LYS A 182 -0.70 5.43 -23.25
CA LYS A 182 -2.11 5.23 -23.60
C LYS A 182 -3.02 5.73 -22.49
N LEU A 183 -2.72 5.39 -21.23
CA LEU A 183 -3.44 5.92 -20.06
C LEU A 183 -3.26 7.44 -19.93
N GLN A 184 -2.07 7.97 -20.22
CA GLN A 184 -1.81 9.43 -20.22
C GLN A 184 -2.69 10.16 -21.23
N ARG A 185 -2.92 9.56 -22.41
CA ARG A 185 -3.84 10.13 -23.42
C ARG A 185 -5.30 10.06 -22.97
N LEU A 186 -5.72 8.97 -22.35
CA LEU A 186 -7.11 8.78 -21.89
C LEU A 186 -7.47 9.69 -20.71
N PHE A 187 -6.57 9.85 -19.73
CA PHE A 187 -6.88 10.57 -18.48
C PHE A 187 -6.26 11.95 -18.38
N GLY A 188 -5.29 12.31 -19.22
CA GLY A 188 -4.45 13.49 -19.00
C GLY A 188 -5.23 14.78 -18.78
N GLU A 189 -6.11 15.13 -19.71
CA GLU A 189 -6.94 16.34 -19.60
C GLU A 189 -7.85 16.30 -18.36
N GLY A 190 -8.52 15.17 -18.14
CA GLY A 190 -9.41 14.98 -16.99
C GLY A 190 -8.69 14.98 -15.63
N LEU A 191 -7.42 14.58 -15.57
CA LEU A 191 -6.60 14.64 -14.37
C LEU A 191 -6.11 16.05 -14.10
N VAL A 192 -5.77 16.83 -15.14
CA VAL A 192 -5.33 18.23 -14.99
C VAL A 192 -6.43 19.06 -14.34
N VAL A 193 -7.63 19.04 -14.90
CA VAL A 193 -8.78 19.82 -14.42
C VAL A 193 -9.07 19.45 -12.95
N ARG A 194 -9.23 18.15 -12.66
CA ARG A 194 -9.56 17.67 -11.32
C ARG A 194 -8.45 17.91 -10.30
N SER A 195 -7.18 17.80 -10.71
CA SER A 195 -6.04 18.09 -9.83
C SER A 195 -5.97 19.57 -9.47
N HIS A 196 -6.22 20.45 -10.44
CA HIS A 196 -6.25 21.89 -10.18
C HIS A 196 -7.40 22.27 -9.25
N GLU A 197 -8.61 21.75 -9.47
CA GLU A 197 -9.77 21.95 -8.59
C GLU A 197 -9.51 21.42 -7.19
N THR A 198 -9.02 20.19 -7.06
CA THR A 198 -8.77 19.55 -5.76
C THR A 198 -7.66 20.26 -5.00
N LEU A 199 -6.59 20.68 -5.68
CA LEU A 199 -5.51 21.44 -5.05
C LEU A 199 -6.02 22.77 -4.53
N ARG A 200 -6.80 23.50 -5.34
CA ARG A 200 -7.41 24.78 -4.93
C ARG A 200 -8.33 24.62 -3.73
N ASP A 201 -9.19 23.60 -3.74
CA ASP A 201 -10.08 23.29 -2.61
C ASP A 201 -9.29 22.94 -1.34
N ALA A 202 -8.20 22.19 -1.50
CA ALA A 202 -7.31 21.85 -0.39
C ALA A 202 -6.60 23.07 0.17
N GLN A 203 -6.11 23.97 -0.69
CA GLN A 203 -5.49 25.23 -0.30
C GLN A 203 -6.47 26.13 0.44
N ASN A 204 -7.69 26.29 -0.07
CA ASN A 204 -8.75 27.05 0.59
C ASN A 204 -9.12 26.48 1.95
N LYS A 205 -9.20 25.14 2.05
CA LYS A 205 -9.47 24.46 3.32
C LYS A 205 -8.32 24.64 4.32
N CYS A 206 -7.08 24.42 3.90
CA CYS A 206 -5.88 24.61 4.71
C CYS A 206 -5.77 26.07 5.21
N PHE A 207 -6.06 27.04 4.35
CA PHE A 207 -6.12 28.45 4.71
C PHE A 207 -7.19 28.74 5.78
N GLY A 208 -8.38 28.16 5.65
CA GLY A 208 -9.44 28.28 6.66
C GLY A 208 -9.03 27.66 8.01
N GLU A 209 -8.44 26.48 7.99
CA GLU A 209 -7.90 25.77 9.16
C GLU A 209 -6.79 26.60 9.86
N LEU A 210 -5.84 27.14 9.09
CA LEU A 210 -4.77 28.00 9.62
C LEU A 210 -5.30 29.30 10.23
N LYS A 211 -6.30 29.95 9.61
CA LYS A 211 -6.91 31.17 10.14
C LYS A 211 -7.71 30.96 11.41
N THR A 212 -8.39 29.83 11.51
CA THR A 212 -9.21 29.48 12.68
C THR A 212 -8.37 28.90 13.83
N GLY A 213 -7.10 28.56 13.56
CA GLY A 213 -6.21 27.93 14.52
C GLY A 213 -6.46 26.43 14.71
N ASP A 214 -7.28 25.81 13.84
CA ASP A 214 -7.46 24.35 13.80
C ASP A 214 -6.29 23.72 13.05
N LEU A 215 -5.20 23.45 13.78
CA LEU A 215 -3.93 23.01 13.21
C LEU A 215 -3.98 21.52 12.82
N ASN A 216 -4.65 21.21 11.72
CA ASN A 216 -4.66 19.88 11.13
C ASN A 216 -3.66 19.75 9.98
N ASN A 217 -2.50 19.12 10.25
CA ASN A 217 -1.48 18.90 9.22
C ASN A 217 -1.94 17.94 8.09
N ARG A 218 -3.08 17.24 8.22
CA ARG A 218 -3.51 16.27 7.19
C ARG A 218 -3.76 16.92 5.83
N VAL A 219 -4.42 18.07 5.77
CA VAL A 219 -4.71 18.76 4.50
C VAL A 219 -3.43 19.33 3.90
N ALA A 220 -2.59 19.97 4.71
CA ALA A 220 -1.30 20.51 4.27
C ALA A 220 -0.36 19.41 3.73
N SER A 221 -0.25 18.28 4.45
CA SER A 221 0.49 17.10 3.96
C SER A 221 -0.10 16.54 2.66
N GLY A 222 -1.42 16.59 2.51
CA GLY A 222 -2.11 16.23 1.27
C GLY A 222 -1.78 17.14 0.09
N ILE A 223 -1.75 18.47 0.31
CA ILE A 223 -1.34 19.47 -0.69
C ILE A 223 0.06 19.15 -1.20
N ILE A 224 0.99 18.87 -0.30
CA ILE A 224 2.39 18.56 -0.65
C ILE A 224 2.49 17.25 -1.44
N LYS A 225 1.78 16.19 -1.01
CA LYS A 225 1.77 14.92 -1.74
C LYS A 225 1.23 15.11 -3.15
N LEU A 226 0.08 15.78 -3.28
CA LEU A 226 -0.51 16.06 -4.60
C LEU A 226 0.41 16.91 -5.45
N SER A 227 0.99 18.00 -4.92
CA SER A 227 1.87 18.87 -5.70
C SER A 227 3.13 18.15 -6.16
N ARG A 228 3.75 17.33 -5.31
CA ARG A 228 4.92 16.53 -5.68
C ARG A 228 4.58 15.47 -6.73
N SER A 229 3.44 14.80 -6.59
CA SER A 229 2.94 13.87 -7.61
C SER A 229 2.70 14.59 -8.94
N LEU A 230 2.12 15.79 -8.93
CA LEU A 230 1.97 16.62 -10.12
C LEU A 230 3.34 16.96 -10.72
N VAL A 231 4.26 17.57 -9.97
CA VAL A 231 5.60 17.92 -10.46
C VAL A 231 6.32 16.70 -11.06
N SER A 232 6.20 15.52 -10.45
CA SER A 232 6.81 14.28 -10.95
C SER A 232 6.16 13.77 -12.25
N ALA A 233 4.90 14.11 -12.51
CA ALA A 233 4.15 13.75 -13.70
C ALA A 233 4.48 14.71 -14.86
N HIS A 234 5.74 14.73 -15.30
CA HIS A 234 6.26 15.61 -16.34
C HIS A 234 5.45 15.59 -17.65
N TRP A 235 4.76 14.48 -17.95
CA TRP A 235 3.87 14.35 -19.11
C TRP A 235 2.63 15.26 -19.05
N LEU A 236 2.29 15.81 -17.87
CA LEU A 236 1.23 16.78 -17.66
C LEU A 236 1.63 18.21 -17.97
N THR A 237 2.93 18.52 -18.04
CA THR A 237 3.44 19.89 -18.25
C THR A 237 2.87 20.54 -19.52
N ARG A 238 2.58 19.75 -20.56
CA ARG A 238 1.94 20.21 -21.81
C ARG A 238 0.54 20.79 -21.63
N TYR A 239 -0.12 20.52 -20.50
CA TYR A 239 -1.46 20.99 -20.18
C TYR A 239 -1.46 22.14 -19.17
N TRP A 240 -0.30 22.52 -18.66
CA TRP A 240 -0.17 23.54 -17.62
C TRP A 240 0.37 24.84 -18.19
N THR A 241 0.02 25.94 -17.53
CA THR A 241 0.70 27.20 -17.76
C THR A 241 2.04 27.21 -17.00
N THR A 242 2.97 28.05 -17.44
CA THR A 242 4.26 28.24 -16.76
C THR A 242 4.05 28.66 -15.31
N GLU A 243 3.10 29.55 -15.06
CA GLU A 243 2.77 30.08 -13.74
C GLU A 243 2.28 28.97 -12.79
N TYR A 244 1.46 28.03 -13.29
CA TYR A 244 1.01 26.90 -12.48
C TYR A 244 2.17 25.97 -12.11
N SER A 245 3.10 25.75 -13.04
CA SER A 245 4.29 24.93 -12.80
C SER A 245 5.23 25.58 -11.78
N GLU A 246 5.43 26.90 -11.88
CA GLU A 246 6.19 27.67 -10.89
C GLU A 246 5.54 27.62 -9.51
N MET A 247 4.22 27.80 -9.43
CA MET A 247 3.44 27.69 -8.19
C MET A 247 3.62 26.30 -7.53
N LEU A 248 3.55 25.21 -8.30
CA LEU A 248 3.77 23.86 -7.77
C LEU A 248 5.18 23.67 -7.21
N ASN A 249 6.20 24.26 -7.84
CA ASN A 249 7.58 24.19 -7.38
C ASN A 249 7.87 25.03 -6.13
N GLN A 250 7.05 26.06 -5.86
CA GLN A 250 7.16 26.91 -4.67
C GLN A 250 6.55 26.28 -3.41
N ILE A 251 5.79 25.18 -3.54
CA ILE A 251 5.17 24.48 -2.41
C ILE A 251 6.25 23.88 -1.51
N PRO A 252 6.21 24.17 -0.18
CA PRO A 252 7.25 23.76 0.76
C PRO A 252 7.34 22.24 0.90
N SER A 253 8.47 21.77 1.42
CA SER A 253 8.66 20.33 1.68
C SER A 253 7.77 19.85 2.84
N GLU A 254 7.45 18.55 2.88
CA GLU A 254 6.65 17.96 3.97
C GLU A 254 7.28 18.20 5.34
N LEU A 255 8.60 18.09 5.41
CA LEU A 255 9.37 18.35 6.62
C LEU A 255 9.30 19.82 7.06
N GLU A 256 9.41 20.76 6.12
CA GLU A 256 9.29 22.19 6.41
C GLU A 256 7.90 22.52 6.95
N VAL A 257 6.84 22.02 6.30
CA VAL A 257 5.47 22.19 6.78
C VAL A 257 5.30 21.59 8.18
N GLN A 258 5.75 20.36 8.41
CA GLN A 258 5.71 19.74 9.74
C GLN A 258 6.47 20.54 10.80
N ARG A 259 7.63 21.11 10.46
CA ARG A 259 8.42 21.97 11.35
C ARG A 259 7.65 23.25 11.69
N ARG A 260 7.06 23.90 10.70
CA ARG A 260 6.26 25.13 10.88
C ARG A 260 5.01 24.87 11.70
N PHE A 261 4.27 23.79 11.44
CA PHE A 261 3.14 23.40 12.29
C PHE A 261 3.55 23.16 13.76
N ARG A 262 4.70 22.52 14.00
CA ARG A 262 5.28 22.38 15.35
C ARG A 262 5.61 23.73 15.98
N GLN A 263 6.18 24.66 15.21
CA GLN A 263 6.47 26.02 15.69
C GLN A 263 5.20 26.78 16.03
N ILE A 264 4.18 26.79 15.15
CA ILE A 264 2.88 27.43 15.37
C ILE A 264 2.17 26.90 16.62
N SER A 265 2.38 25.61 16.94
CA SER A 265 1.82 24.99 18.14
C SER A 265 2.54 25.39 19.43
N ARG A 266 3.78 25.91 19.32
CA ARG A 266 4.65 26.30 20.44
C ARG A 266 4.74 27.80 20.65
N THR A 267 4.41 28.60 19.63
CA THR A 267 4.52 30.06 19.64
C THR A 267 3.15 30.71 19.79
N GLU A 268 3.13 31.92 20.36
CA GLU A 268 1.93 32.72 20.55
C GLU A 268 2.12 34.13 19.96
N GLY A 269 1.02 34.88 19.83
CA GLY A 269 1.05 36.27 19.38
C GLY A 269 1.58 36.45 17.96
N ARG A 270 2.48 37.43 17.78
CA ARG A 270 2.98 37.87 16.47
C ARG A 270 3.81 36.80 15.75
N GLU A 271 4.64 36.06 16.47
CA GLU A 271 5.48 35.01 15.86
C GLU A 271 4.60 33.89 15.28
N LYS A 272 3.57 33.46 16.01
CA LYS A 272 2.57 32.51 15.51
C LYS A 272 1.93 32.99 14.21
N GLN A 273 1.55 34.27 14.18
CA GLN A 273 0.93 34.90 13.01
C GLN A 273 1.89 34.92 11.80
N GLU A 274 3.16 35.26 12.00
CA GLU A 274 4.17 35.25 10.93
C GLU A 274 4.40 33.82 10.37
N GLN A 275 4.42 32.80 11.24
CA GLN A 275 4.51 31.40 10.80
C GLN A 275 3.27 30.96 10.00
N VAL A 276 2.08 31.40 10.41
CA VAL A 276 0.82 31.12 9.71
C VAL A 276 0.79 31.82 8.35
N GLU A 277 1.15 33.09 8.29
CA GLU A 277 1.22 33.87 7.04
C GLU A 277 2.20 33.26 6.05
N PHE A 278 3.37 32.80 6.51
CA PHE A 278 4.32 32.07 5.68
C PHE A 278 3.71 30.80 5.05
N LEU A 279 3.02 29.97 5.86
CA LEU A 279 2.39 28.76 5.34
C LEU A 279 1.25 29.08 4.38
N ILE A 280 0.50 30.14 4.63
CA ILE A 280 -0.55 30.63 3.74
C ILE A 280 0.04 31.07 2.40
N GLU A 281 1.09 31.88 2.43
CA GLU A 281 1.74 32.38 1.22
C GLU A 281 2.33 31.22 0.39
N ARG A 282 3.03 30.29 1.04
CA ARG A 282 3.75 29.22 0.34
C ARG A 282 2.90 28.00 -0.03
N SER A 283 1.89 27.68 0.77
CA SER A 283 1.05 26.50 0.54
C SER A 283 -0.28 26.86 -0.11
N CYS A 284 -0.79 28.08 0.10
CA CYS A 284 -2.13 28.50 -0.30
C CYS A 284 -2.15 29.65 -1.32
N ALA A 285 -1.01 30.12 -1.84
CA ALA A 285 -1.00 31.11 -2.92
C ALA A 285 -1.66 30.52 -4.18
N GLY A 286 -2.93 30.88 -4.37
CA GLY A 286 -3.57 30.82 -5.67
C GLY A 286 -3.03 31.90 -6.62
N PRO A 287 -3.40 31.86 -7.91
CA PRO A 287 -2.95 32.78 -8.96
C PRO A 287 -3.33 34.27 -8.76
N HIS A 288 -3.89 34.67 -7.61
CA HIS A 288 -4.30 36.04 -7.30
C HIS A 288 -3.29 36.86 -6.49
N ALA A 289 -2.10 36.32 -6.17
CA ALA A 289 -1.05 37.10 -5.52
C ALA A 289 -0.48 38.24 -6.40
N SER A 290 -0.86 38.32 -7.68
CA SER A 290 -0.31 39.26 -8.66
C SER A 290 -0.76 40.72 -8.54
N THR A 291 -1.63 41.10 -7.60
CA THR A 291 -2.11 42.50 -7.48
C THR A 291 -1.66 43.26 -6.25
N ALA A 292 -0.82 42.69 -5.40
CA ALA A 292 -0.21 43.42 -4.29
C ALA A 292 1.32 43.33 -4.37
N SER A 293 1.87 43.93 -5.42
CA SER A 293 3.25 44.42 -5.44
C SER A 293 3.43 45.50 -4.37
N HIS A 294 3.47 45.11 -3.09
CA HIS A 294 4.25 45.87 -2.13
C HIS A 294 5.67 45.36 -2.25
N GLY A 295 6.51 46.19 -2.86
CA GLY A 295 7.94 45.96 -3.13
C GLY A 295 8.81 45.83 -1.88
N GLY A 296 8.33 45.13 -0.85
CA GLY A 296 9.19 44.40 0.04
C GLY A 296 9.62 43.13 -0.68
N SER A 297 10.59 43.29 -1.59
CA SER A 297 11.47 42.18 -1.94
C SER A 297 12.27 41.84 -0.68
N HIS A 298 11.58 41.26 0.31
CA HIS A 298 12.16 40.17 1.04
C HIS A 298 12.27 39.02 0.03
N SER A 299 13.21 39.16 -0.92
CA SER A 299 14.27 38.17 -0.90
C SER A 299 14.73 38.15 0.55
N TYR A 300 14.04 37.34 1.37
CA TYR A 300 14.72 36.52 2.31
C TYR A 300 15.77 35.89 1.42
N VAL A 301 16.94 36.56 1.37
CA VAL A 301 18.20 35.93 1.14
C VAL A 301 18.03 34.75 2.09
N GLN A 302 17.61 33.61 1.54
CA GLN A 302 18.00 32.33 2.07
C GLN A 302 19.48 32.59 2.23
N SER A 303 19.90 32.96 3.44
CA SER A 303 21.28 32.91 3.87
C SER A 303 21.64 31.52 3.40
N GLU A 304 22.30 31.43 2.24
CA GLU A 304 22.31 30.25 1.38
C GLU A 304 22.73 29.12 2.28
N ASP A 305 21.76 28.40 2.83
CA ASP A 305 22.05 27.49 3.91
C ASP A 305 22.91 26.46 3.21
N PRO A 306 24.21 26.36 3.57
CA PRO A 306 25.20 25.79 2.68
C PRO A 306 24.90 24.31 2.40
N ILE A 307 23.97 23.70 3.12
CA ILE A 307 23.43 22.39 2.82
C ILE A 307 22.69 22.34 1.46
N TRP A 308 22.03 23.42 1.02
CA TRP A 308 21.22 23.50 -0.21
C TRP A 308 21.98 23.94 -1.46
N SER A 309 23.22 24.39 -1.35
CA SER A 309 24.01 24.89 -2.49
C SER A 309 24.57 23.79 -3.40
N PHE A 310 24.37 22.53 -3.03
CA PHE A 310 24.88 21.35 -3.74
C PHE A 310 23.79 20.70 -4.61
N PRO A 311 23.97 20.53 -5.93
CA PRO A 311 23.05 19.74 -6.75
C PRO A 311 23.21 18.25 -6.43
N MET A 312 22.10 17.54 -6.21
CA MET A 312 22.09 16.14 -5.78
C MET A 312 21.10 15.29 -6.58
N ASP A 313 21.39 14.00 -6.73
CA ASP A 313 20.40 13.03 -7.19
C ASP A 313 19.29 12.81 -6.15
N ALA A 314 18.24 12.08 -6.53
CA ALA A 314 17.06 11.89 -5.70
C ALA A 314 17.35 11.26 -4.31
N ASP A 315 18.29 10.31 -4.22
CA ASP A 315 18.61 9.65 -2.95
C ASP A 315 19.40 10.57 -2.03
N ARG A 316 20.39 11.29 -2.57
CA ARG A 316 21.18 12.28 -1.81
C ARG A 316 20.34 13.49 -1.42
N GLU A 317 19.42 13.92 -2.28
CA GLU A 317 18.44 14.97 -1.97
C GLU A 317 17.55 14.59 -0.79
N ARG A 318 17.06 13.35 -0.78
CA ARG A 318 16.28 12.82 0.34
C ARG A 318 17.08 12.82 1.62
N LEU A 319 18.34 12.40 1.58
CA LEU A 319 19.23 12.41 2.75
C LEU A 319 19.43 13.82 3.26
N ARG A 320 19.70 14.78 2.36
CA ARG A 320 19.81 16.21 2.70
C ARG A 320 18.55 16.72 3.39
N CYS A 321 17.38 16.39 2.86
CA CYS A 321 16.12 16.78 3.49
C CYS A 321 16.03 16.22 4.91
N ILE A 322 16.31 14.93 5.13
CA ILE A 322 16.28 14.33 6.46
C ILE A 322 17.27 15.03 7.41
N LEU A 323 18.52 15.21 6.98
CA LEU A 323 19.56 15.86 7.79
C LEU A 323 19.19 17.28 8.19
N SER A 324 18.64 18.07 7.26
CA SER A 324 18.14 19.42 7.55
C SER A 324 16.97 19.42 8.55
N GLY A 325 16.26 18.30 8.67
CA GLY A 325 15.09 18.11 9.53
C GLY A 325 15.40 17.77 10.97
N LEU A 326 16.62 17.35 11.27
CA LEU A 326 17.03 16.91 12.60
C LEU A 326 17.28 18.14 13.47
N GLU A 327 16.41 18.39 14.45
CA GLU A 327 16.50 19.61 15.31
C GLU A 327 17.77 19.67 16.15
N TRP A 328 18.42 18.53 16.40
CA TRP A 328 19.59 18.41 17.28
C TRP A 328 20.93 18.43 16.54
N ILE A 329 20.95 18.38 15.20
CA ILE A 329 22.18 18.50 14.42
C ILE A 329 22.38 19.98 14.06
N ASP A 330 23.57 20.50 14.29
CA ASP A 330 23.89 21.85 13.83
C ASP A 330 24.06 21.87 12.29
N ALA A 331 23.86 23.05 11.70
CA ALA A 331 23.91 23.22 10.25
C ALA A 331 25.28 22.86 9.65
N VAL A 332 26.37 23.01 10.42
CA VAL A 332 27.74 22.71 9.97
C VAL A 332 27.93 21.20 9.84
N ALA A 333 27.49 20.44 10.84
CA ALA A 333 27.52 18.98 10.84
C ALA A 333 26.60 18.38 9.76
N ALA A 334 25.40 18.96 9.59
CA ALA A 334 24.49 18.56 8.51
C ALA A 334 25.11 18.81 7.13
N THR A 335 25.70 19.99 6.92
CA THR A 335 26.40 20.34 5.67
C THR A 335 27.59 19.41 5.41
N ALA A 336 28.36 19.06 6.45
CA ALA A 336 29.47 18.11 6.33
C ALA A 336 28.99 16.72 5.90
N CYS A 337 27.88 16.24 6.47
CA CYS A 337 27.27 14.97 6.07
C CYS A 337 26.79 14.99 4.62
N VAL A 338 26.16 16.09 4.19
CA VAL A 338 25.68 16.27 2.82
C VAL A 338 26.85 16.30 1.83
N LYS A 339 27.91 17.07 2.09
CA LYS A 339 29.14 17.06 1.29
C LYS A 339 29.77 15.68 1.22
N ARG A 340 29.79 14.96 2.35
CA ARG A 340 30.37 13.62 2.38
C ARG A 340 29.54 12.63 1.57
N ALA A 341 28.21 12.76 1.59
CA ALA A 341 27.29 11.89 0.85
C ALA A 341 27.54 11.91 -0.67
N GLU A 342 28.02 13.02 -1.23
CA GLU A 342 28.41 13.11 -2.65
C GLU A 342 29.52 12.11 -3.02
N MET A 343 30.40 11.79 -2.07
CA MET A 343 31.56 10.93 -2.27
C MET A 343 31.32 9.47 -1.87
N GLU A 344 30.16 9.17 -1.28
CA GLU A 344 29.80 7.80 -0.86
C GLU A 344 29.09 7.05 -1.99
N GLU A 345 29.14 5.72 -1.94
CA GLU A 345 28.45 4.85 -2.90
C GLU A 345 26.93 4.94 -2.76
N ASP A 346 26.19 4.88 -3.88
CA ASP A 346 24.72 4.96 -3.91
C ASP A 346 24.04 3.94 -2.98
N ARG A 347 24.58 2.71 -2.94
CA ARG A 347 24.07 1.65 -2.05
C ARG A 347 24.18 2.02 -0.57
N PHE A 348 25.23 2.75 -0.19
CA PHE A 348 25.39 3.25 1.16
C PHE A 348 24.37 4.34 1.46
N ILE A 349 24.16 5.29 0.53
CA ILE A 349 23.17 6.36 0.69
C ILE A 349 21.76 5.81 0.80
N GLN A 350 21.37 4.84 -0.04
CA GLN A 350 20.07 4.17 0.03
C GLN A 350 19.88 3.47 1.39
N SER A 351 20.90 2.76 1.86
CA SER A 351 20.87 2.10 3.17
C SER A 351 20.74 3.11 4.31
N LEU A 352 21.47 4.23 4.22
CA LEU A 352 21.42 5.31 5.20
C LEU A 352 20.03 5.96 5.25
N ASN A 353 19.44 6.28 4.09
CA ASN A 353 18.09 6.85 3.98
C ASN A 353 17.02 5.97 4.62
N MET A 354 17.11 4.64 4.40
CA MET A 354 16.18 3.69 5.02
C MET A 354 16.29 3.71 6.54
N VAL A 355 17.51 3.74 7.07
CA VAL A 355 17.73 3.68 8.52
C VAL A 355 17.38 5.02 9.19
N ILE A 356 17.93 6.14 8.72
CA ILE A 356 17.86 7.44 9.41
C ILE A 356 16.45 8.04 9.49
N SER A 357 15.52 7.56 8.67
CA SER A 357 14.12 8.01 8.66
C SER A 357 13.33 7.52 9.90
N GLU A 358 13.84 6.58 10.68
CA GLU A 358 13.16 6.02 11.85
C GLU A 358 13.43 6.82 13.13
N ASP A 359 12.38 7.16 13.90
CA ASP A 359 12.52 7.80 15.22
C ASP A 359 12.41 6.79 16.38
N THR A 360 13.17 5.70 16.31
CA THR A 360 13.20 4.67 17.37
C THR A 360 14.59 4.56 17.99
N ASP A 361 14.75 3.93 19.16
CA ASP A 361 16.09 3.62 19.68
C ASP A 361 16.87 2.66 18.74
N GLN A 362 16.14 1.86 17.96
CA GLN A 362 16.70 0.90 17.00
C GLN A 362 17.47 1.61 15.87
N VAL A 363 17.17 2.87 15.57
CA VAL A 363 17.92 3.65 14.57
C VAL A 363 19.39 3.76 14.92
N CYS A 364 19.73 3.97 16.20
CA CYS A 364 21.12 4.05 16.66
C CYS A 364 21.84 2.71 16.49
N VAL A 365 21.13 1.60 16.70
CA VAL A 365 21.67 0.24 16.51
C VAL A 365 21.93 -0.05 15.04
N ASN A 366 20.97 0.29 14.18
CA ASN A 366 21.04 0.08 12.74
C ASN A 366 22.14 0.95 12.11
N LEU A 367 22.28 2.22 12.54
CA LEU A 367 23.37 3.09 12.09
C LEU A 367 24.74 2.60 12.57
N ALA A 368 24.86 2.18 13.83
CA ALA A 368 26.10 1.58 14.31
C ALA A 368 26.47 0.34 13.48
N ARG A 369 25.50 -0.51 13.12
CA ARG A 369 25.70 -1.67 12.25
C ARG A 369 26.10 -1.27 10.82
N LEU A 370 25.54 -0.19 10.28
CA LEU A 370 25.89 0.33 8.96
C LEU A 370 27.31 0.92 8.93
N PHE A 371 27.67 1.71 9.95
CA PHE A 371 28.94 2.42 10.03
C PHE A 371 30.10 1.56 10.56
N GLY A 372 29.80 0.56 11.39
CA GLY A 372 30.79 -0.30 12.06
C GLY A 372 31.75 -1.01 11.10
N PRO A 373 31.27 -1.70 10.06
CA PRO A 373 32.14 -2.33 9.06
C PRO A 373 33.09 -1.35 8.37
N LEU A 374 32.61 -0.13 8.06
CA LEU A 374 33.42 0.92 7.44
C LEU A 374 34.52 1.43 8.39
N ALA A 375 34.19 1.59 9.67
CA ALA A 375 35.15 1.97 10.70
C ALA A 375 36.22 0.88 10.90
N LEU A 376 35.82 -0.40 10.96
CA LEU A 376 36.71 -1.53 11.22
C LEU A 376 37.64 -1.87 10.03
N LYS A 377 37.16 -1.74 8.79
CA LYS A 377 37.88 -2.23 7.60
C LYS A 377 39.08 -1.36 7.22
N ALA A 378 39.11 -0.08 7.63
CA ALA A 378 40.20 0.83 7.25
C ALA A 378 40.29 2.14 8.07
N GLY A 379 39.54 2.29 9.17
CA GLY A 379 39.44 3.59 9.85
C GLY A 379 38.85 4.71 8.97
N LYS A 380 38.22 4.35 7.85
CA LYS A 380 37.77 5.25 6.78
C LYS A 380 36.43 5.94 7.07
N LEU A 381 35.81 5.69 8.21
CA LEU A 381 34.54 6.33 8.53
C LEU A 381 34.78 7.82 8.77
N ASP A 382 34.21 8.64 7.89
CA ASP A 382 34.31 10.08 7.97
C ASP A 382 33.80 10.61 9.33
N PRO A 383 34.47 11.60 9.94
CA PRO A 383 34.04 12.19 11.20
C PRO A 383 32.58 12.67 11.21
N CYS A 384 32.02 13.12 10.08
CA CYS A 384 30.64 13.60 10.03
C CYS A 384 29.63 12.48 10.37
N TRP A 385 29.88 11.24 9.91
CA TRP A 385 29.02 10.10 10.21
C TRP A 385 29.10 9.67 11.66
N LYS A 386 30.28 9.82 12.27
CA LYS A 386 30.47 9.60 13.72
C LYS A 386 29.67 10.62 14.53
N ALA A 387 29.77 11.90 14.14
CA ALA A 387 29.03 12.99 14.77
C ALA A 387 27.52 12.81 14.62
N LEU A 388 27.05 12.36 13.45
CA LEU A 388 25.64 12.07 13.19
C LEU A 388 25.11 10.98 14.13
N LEU A 389 25.80 9.84 14.24
CA LEU A 389 25.39 8.77 15.15
C LEU A 389 25.40 9.22 16.61
N LEU A 390 26.44 9.95 17.03
CA LEU A 390 26.56 10.44 18.39
C LEU A 390 25.45 11.45 18.73
N GLY A 391 25.15 12.38 17.82
CA GLY A 391 24.06 13.32 17.95
C GLY A 391 22.70 12.63 18.02
N MET A 392 22.47 11.60 17.18
CA MET A 392 21.25 10.78 17.27
C MET A 392 21.10 10.12 18.62
N MET A 393 22.18 9.54 19.16
CA MET A 393 22.15 8.91 20.48
C MET A 393 21.83 9.93 21.58
N ARG A 394 22.34 11.17 21.46
CA ARG A 394 22.11 12.27 22.43
C ARG A 394 20.70 12.85 22.35
N ALA A 395 20.11 12.83 21.17
CA ALA A 395 18.74 13.28 20.97
C ALA A 395 17.70 12.34 21.59
N LYS A 396 18.07 11.07 21.87
CA LYS A 396 17.15 10.12 22.50
C LYS A 396 16.94 10.44 23.99
N PRO A 397 15.76 10.08 24.55
CA PRO A 397 15.51 10.23 25.98
C PRO A 397 16.59 9.54 26.83
N LYS A 398 16.89 10.11 28.00
CA LYS A 398 17.85 9.56 28.97
C LYS A 398 17.59 8.07 29.23
N GLY A 399 18.66 7.29 29.45
CA GLY A 399 18.55 5.84 29.64
C GLY A 399 18.55 5.02 28.35
N LEU A 400 19.04 5.57 27.23
CA LEU A 400 19.17 4.83 25.96
C LEU A 400 19.92 3.50 26.13
N LEU A 401 21.04 3.51 26.86
CA LEU A 401 21.82 2.30 27.14
C LEU A 401 20.98 1.22 27.85
N ASP A 402 20.15 1.61 28.81
CA ASP A 402 19.32 0.68 29.55
C ASP A 402 18.23 0.10 28.64
N ARG A 403 17.55 0.94 27.84
CA ARG A 403 16.53 0.48 26.89
C ARG A 403 17.09 -0.45 25.82
N LEU A 404 18.25 -0.15 25.26
CA LEU A 404 18.96 -1.05 24.33
C LEU A 404 19.40 -2.33 25.03
N GLY A 405 19.85 -2.21 26.28
CA GLY A 405 20.22 -3.33 27.14
C GLY A 405 19.02 -4.22 27.48
N GLU A 406 17.80 -3.73 27.47
CA GLU A 406 16.60 -4.56 27.67
C GLU A 406 16.14 -5.18 26.36
N SER A 407 16.03 -4.39 25.30
CA SER A 407 15.41 -4.78 24.03
C SER A 407 16.25 -5.71 23.15
N LEU A 408 17.57 -5.58 23.13
CA LEU A 408 18.42 -6.34 22.22
C LEU A 408 18.66 -7.78 22.69
N THR A 409 18.74 -8.75 21.78
CA THR A 409 19.24 -10.09 22.09
C THR A 409 20.73 -10.04 22.48
N LEU A 410 21.26 -11.09 23.12
CA LEU A 410 22.69 -11.15 23.47
C LEU A 410 23.59 -10.95 22.23
N GLN A 411 23.25 -11.59 21.10
CA GLN A 411 24.01 -11.47 19.86
C GLN A 411 23.95 -10.04 19.30
N SER A 412 22.74 -9.48 19.15
CA SER A 412 22.56 -8.11 18.65
C SER A 412 23.24 -7.07 19.54
N TRP A 413 23.24 -7.29 20.87
CA TRP A 413 23.96 -6.46 21.83
C TRP A 413 25.47 -6.50 21.63
N GLN A 414 26.04 -7.70 21.48
CA GLN A 414 27.48 -7.87 21.24
C GLN A 414 27.90 -7.23 19.90
N ASP A 415 27.10 -7.43 18.85
CA ASP A 415 27.36 -6.84 17.54
C ASP A 415 27.28 -5.31 17.59
N TRP A 416 26.24 -4.75 18.21
CA TRP A 416 26.10 -3.32 18.40
C TRP A 416 27.27 -2.73 19.17
N LEU A 417 27.71 -3.39 20.26
CA LEU A 417 28.82 -2.92 21.07
C LEU A 417 30.15 -2.97 20.29
N LYS A 418 30.40 -4.06 19.56
CA LYS A 418 31.58 -4.21 18.69
C LYS A 418 31.62 -3.12 17.62
N CYS A 419 30.50 -2.88 16.95
CA CYS A 419 30.37 -1.82 15.95
C CYS A 419 30.61 -0.44 16.56
N SER A 420 29.99 -0.15 17.69
CA SER A 420 30.13 1.15 18.38
C SER A 420 31.57 1.38 18.87
N GLN A 421 32.23 0.35 19.40
CA GLN A 421 33.64 0.40 19.76
C GLN A 421 34.55 0.59 18.55
N GLY A 422 34.21 0.01 17.39
CA GLY A 422 34.92 0.28 16.14
C GLY A 422 34.80 1.74 15.67
N ILE A 423 33.62 2.34 15.87
CA ILE A 423 33.33 3.72 15.44
C ILE A 423 34.02 4.75 16.34
N PHE A 424 33.85 4.60 17.66
CA PHE A 424 34.25 5.59 18.66
C PHE A 424 35.52 5.22 19.44
N GLY A 425 36.02 3.99 19.29
CA GLY A 425 37.13 3.43 20.07
C GLY A 425 36.69 2.79 21.38
N GLU A 426 37.54 1.93 21.95
CA GLU A 426 37.25 1.15 23.18
C GLU A 426 37.05 2.00 24.45
N GLY A 427 37.46 3.27 24.41
CA GLY A 427 37.41 4.20 25.55
C GLY A 427 36.33 5.26 25.49
N HIS A 428 35.74 5.54 24.32
CA HIS A 428 35.05 6.81 24.07
C HIS A 428 33.69 6.65 23.41
N LEU A 429 32.87 5.69 23.86
CA LEU A 429 31.49 5.55 23.36
C LEU A 429 30.63 6.80 23.62
N ASP A 430 31.03 7.61 24.59
CA ASP A 430 30.56 8.98 24.74
C ASP A 430 31.65 9.83 25.42
N PRO A 431 32.47 10.56 24.64
CA PRO A 431 33.59 11.32 25.19
C PRO A 431 33.14 12.43 26.15
N GLU A 432 31.89 12.89 26.07
CA GLU A 432 31.35 13.95 26.93
C GLU A 432 30.55 13.40 28.13
N GLY A 433 30.33 12.08 28.20
CA GLY A 433 29.71 11.40 29.35
C GLY A 433 28.20 11.65 29.57
N GLN A 434 27.52 12.38 28.70
CA GLN A 434 26.10 12.75 28.81
C GLN A 434 25.13 11.59 28.60
N LEU A 435 25.53 10.57 27.85
CA LEU A 435 24.72 9.42 27.47
C LEU A 435 24.76 8.29 28.50
N GLY A 436 25.70 8.34 29.45
CA GLY A 436 25.89 7.29 30.45
C GLY A 436 26.56 6.02 29.92
N PHE A 437 27.17 6.04 28.72
CA PHE A 437 27.94 4.95 28.13
C PHE A 437 29.30 4.73 28.81
N THR A 438 29.28 4.57 30.14
CA THR A 438 30.49 4.32 30.93
C THR A 438 30.90 2.85 30.85
N LYS A 439 32.21 2.56 30.92
CA LYS A 439 32.72 1.17 30.96
C LYS A 439 32.03 0.32 32.05
N PRO A 440 31.79 0.82 33.28
CA PRO A 440 31.04 0.07 34.29
C PRO A 440 29.61 -0.28 33.86
N GLN A 441 28.87 0.66 33.27
CA GLN A 441 27.49 0.41 32.84
C GLN A 441 27.41 -0.60 31.69
N ILE A 442 28.34 -0.52 30.73
CA ILE A 442 28.41 -1.49 29.63
C ILE A 442 28.73 -2.89 30.16
N ARG A 443 29.70 -3.00 31.09
CA ARG A 443 30.04 -4.29 31.74
C ARG A 443 28.87 -4.86 32.53
N LYS A 444 28.13 -4.02 33.24
CA LYS A 444 26.91 -4.39 33.96
C LYS A 444 25.89 -5.04 33.01
N TRP A 445 25.63 -4.42 31.86
CA TRP A 445 24.71 -4.95 30.87
C TRP A 445 25.22 -6.21 30.17
N GLN A 446 26.51 -6.28 29.83
CA GLN A 446 27.13 -7.51 29.31
C GLN A 446 26.95 -8.69 30.27
N PHE A 447 27.21 -8.48 31.57
CA PHE A 447 27.03 -9.51 32.59
C PHE A 447 25.56 -9.93 32.72
N ARG A 448 24.62 -8.97 32.73
CA ARG A 448 23.18 -9.25 32.77
C ARG A 448 22.74 -10.08 31.57
N LYS A 449 23.15 -9.72 30.35
CA LYS A 449 22.81 -10.47 29.13
C LYS A 449 23.39 -11.88 29.11
N MET A 450 24.65 -12.05 29.52
CA MET A 450 25.25 -13.39 29.64
C MET A 450 24.54 -14.26 30.68
N SER A 451 24.10 -13.67 31.79
CA SER A 451 23.36 -14.38 32.84
C SER A 451 21.98 -14.84 32.35
N LEU A 452 21.26 -13.99 31.63
CA LEU A 452 19.96 -14.34 31.03
C LEU A 452 20.10 -15.47 29.99
N ALA A 453 21.08 -15.37 29.08
CA ALA A 453 21.31 -16.41 28.07
C ALA A 453 21.70 -17.77 28.70
N ARG A 454 22.46 -17.77 29.81
CA ARG A 454 22.76 -18.99 30.57
C ARG A 454 21.52 -19.57 31.24
N ALA A 455 20.65 -18.74 31.79
CA ALA A 455 19.39 -19.19 32.40
C ALA A 455 18.47 -19.85 31.37
N GLU A 456 18.35 -19.26 30.18
CA GLU A 456 17.56 -19.81 29.05
C GLU A 456 18.13 -21.15 28.55
N SER A 457 19.46 -21.25 28.45
CA SER A 457 20.14 -22.48 28.03
C SER A 457 20.01 -23.61 29.07
N GLY A 458 20.05 -23.27 30.36
CA GLY A 458 19.85 -24.20 31.47
C GLY A 458 18.41 -24.71 31.58
N ALA A 459 17.43 -23.84 31.35
CA ALA A 459 16.01 -24.23 31.32
C ALA A 459 15.72 -25.22 30.18
N SER A 460 16.37 -25.07 29.02
CA SER A 460 16.20 -25.93 27.85
C SER A 460 16.84 -27.31 28.01
N THR A 461 17.83 -27.45 28.90
CA THR A 461 18.47 -28.75 29.20
C THR A 461 17.77 -29.49 30.34
N ALA A 462 17.16 -28.78 31.29
CA ALA A 462 16.40 -29.39 32.38
C ALA A 462 15.13 -30.10 31.90
N THR A 463 14.43 -29.58 30.88
CA THR A 463 13.22 -30.21 30.31
C THR A 463 13.49 -31.40 29.39
N ARG A 464 14.75 -31.67 29.01
CA ARG A 464 15.10 -32.79 28.12
C ARG A 464 15.63 -34.03 28.84
N SER A 465 15.74 -34.02 30.17
CA SER A 465 16.27 -35.16 30.96
C SER A 465 15.21 -36.03 31.67
N THR A 466 13.92 -35.72 31.56
CA THR A 466 12.82 -36.47 32.19
C THR A 466 11.91 -37.15 31.17
N SER A 467 12.49 -37.95 30.26
CA SER A 467 11.72 -38.94 29.49
C SER A 467 12.42 -40.30 29.52
N GLY A 468 12.21 -41.03 30.61
CA GLY A 468 12.67 -42.40 30.76
C GLY A 468 12.05 -43.10 31.97
N ARG A 469 11.07 -43.98 31.71
CA ARG A 469 10.30 -44.84 32.65
C ARG A 469 9.32 -44.04 33.53
N SER A 470 8.03 -44.35 33.64
CA SER A 470 7.40 -45.65 33.89
C SER A 470 5.87 -45.62 33.68
N ASN A 471 5.28 -46.81 33.54
CA ASN A 471 3.87 -47.14 33.37
C ASN A 471 2.93 -46.60 34.47
N GLY A 472 1.69 -46.31 34.07
CA GLY A 472 0.49 -46.86 34.73
C GLY A 472 -0.17 -46.07 35.88
N SER A 473 -1.48 -45.85 35.69
CA SER A 473 -2.56 -45.58 36.67
C SER A 473 -2.79 -44.16 37.19
N ASP A 474 -3.94 -43.62 36.76
CA ASP A 474 -5.03 -42.96 37.50
C ASP A 474 -4.72 -42.04 38.69
N PHE A 475 -5.01 -40.74 38.56
CA PHE A 475 -6.17 -40.05 39.19
C PHE A 475 -6.02 -38.51 39.09
N ALA A 476 -7.07 -37.88 38.52
CA ALA A 476 -7.77 -36.68 38.98
C ALA A 476 -7.04 -35.43 39.57
N LEU A 477 -7.38 -34.29 38.93
CA LEU A 477 -7.84 -33.01 39.52
C LEU A 477 -6.91 -31.79 39.70
N HIS A 478 -7.52 -30.67 39.32
CA HIS A 478 -7.42 -29.30 39.84
C HIS A 478 -6.24 -28.39 39.43
N HIS A 479 -6.54 -27.50 38.49
CA HIS A 479 -5.92 -26.17 38.37
C HIS A 479 -6.27 -25.30 39.59
N PRO A 480 -5.30 -24.65 40.24
CA PRO A 480 -5.58 -23.56 41.16
C PRO A 480 -5.58 -22.21 40.41
N ARG A 481 -6.68 -21.49 40.60
CA ARG A 481 -6.81 -20.04 40.42
C ARG A 481 -5.90 -19.34 41.42
N LEU A 482 -5.17 -18.30 40.99
CA LEU A 482 -4.63 -17.28 41.88
C LEU A 482 -5.40 -15.98 41.68
N SER A 483 -6.26 -15.70 42.65
CA SER A 483 -6.81 -14.38 42.93
C SER A 483 -5.75 -13.52 43.63
N ARG A 484 -5.69 -12.24 43.28
CA ARG A 484 -5.27 -11.19 44.20
C ARG A 484 -5.98 -9.88 43.82
N ASP A 485 -7.10 -9.65 44.48
CA ASP A 485 -7.71 -8.34 44.66
C ASP A 485 -7.06 -7.64 45.86
N ASN A 486 -6.87 -6.32 45.73
CA ASN A 486 -7.30 -5.29 46.68
C ASN A 486 -6.90 -3.89 46.15
N SER A 487 -7.82 -3.27 45.40
CA SER A 487 -8.54 -1.99 45.66
C SER A 487 -7.89 -0.87 46.50
N PRO A 488 -8.47 0.36 46.53
CA PRO A 488 -9.17 1.14 45.49
C PRO A 488 -8.80 2.64 45.48
N CYS A 489 -9.27 3.41 44.50
CA CYS A 489 -9.67 4.82 44.68
C CYS A 489 -10.79 5.18 43.68
N GLU A 490 -11.91 5.61 44.24
CA GLU A 490 -13.11 6.16 43.60
C GLU A 490 -12.83 7.52 42.96
N LEU A 491 -13.61 7.88 41.93
CA LEU A 491 -14.36 9.14 41.89
C LEU A 491 -15.34 9.19 40.70
N ASP A 492 -16.56 9.55 41.04
CA ASP A 492 -17.77 9.70 40.23
C ASP A 492 -17.70 10.80 39.15
N THR A 493 -18.41 10.60 38.03
CA THR A 493 -19.56 11.46 37.61
C THR A 493 -20.24 10.95 36.32
N PRO A 494 -21.54 11.25 36.10
CA PRO A 494 -22.42 10.51 35.19
C PRO A 494 -22.61 11.14 33.81
N LEU A 495 -22.87 10.29 32.81
CA LEU A 495 -23.32 10.67 31.47
C LEU A 495 -24.86 10.67 31.39
N THR A 496 -25.41 11.83 31.06
CA THR A 496 -26.82 12.09 30.78
C THR A 496 -27.18 11.65 29.36
N ILE A 497 -28.23 10.84 29.20
CA ILE A 497 -28.88 10.54 27.91
C ILE A 497 -30.23 11.26 27.90
N PRO A 498 -30.60 12.00 26.84
CA PRO A 498 -31.97 12.44 26.68
C PRO A 498 -32.78 11.43 25.84
N THR A 499 -33.89 11.02 26.45
CA THR A 499 -35.05 10.34 25.88
C THR A 499 -35.83 11.29 24.96
N VAL A 500 -36.24 10.83 23.78
CA VAL A 500 -37.40 11.41 23.05
C VAL A 500 -38.35 10.26 22.72
N ALA A 501 -39.62 10.47 23.06
CA ALA A 501 -40.72 9.53 22.96
C ALA A 501 -41.71 9.97 21.86
N GLY A 502 -42.35 8.96 21.25
CA GLY A 502 -43.67 9.00 20.59
C GLY A 502 -43.66 9.29 19.09
N SER A 503 -44.51 8.70 18.25
CA SER A 503 -45.51 7.61 18.37
C SER A 503 -46.13 7.38 16.98
N GLU A 504 -46.71 6.17 16.76
CA GLU A 504 -47.78 5.82 15.78
C GLU A 504 -47.40 5.82 14.27
N ASP A 505 -47.83 4.90 13.39
CA ASP A 505 -48.86 3.86 13.42
C ASP A 505 -48.62 2.82 12.28
N GLN A 506 -49.17 1.60 12.45
CA GLN A 506 -49.17 0.42 11.56
C GLN A 506 -49.99 0.61 10.25
N PRO A 507 -50.12 -0.34 9.26
CA PRO A 507 -49.89 -1.80 9.31
C PRO A 507 -49.26 -2.51 8.08
N ASN A 508 -48.79 -3.74 8.34
CA ASN A 508 -48.53 -4.83 7.39
C ASN A 508 -49.87 -5.38 6.83
N PRO A 509 -49.92 -6.05 5.65
CA PRO A 509 -49.71 -7.52 5.68
C PRO A 509 -49.28 -8.27 4.37
N PHE A 510 -48.50 -9.35 4.58
CA PHE A 510 -48.48 -10.68 3.90
C PHE A 510 -48.10 -10.83 2.41
N PRO A 511 -47.77 -12.06 1.92
CA PRO A 511 -47.17 -13.24 2.60
C PRO A 511 -45.99 -13.90 1.85
N ASP A 512 -45.22 -14.67 2.60
CA ASP A 512 -44.32 -15.74 2.14
C ASP A 512 -45.11 -16.95 1.58
N PRO A 513 -44.62 -17.63 0.54
CA PRO A 513 -45.12 -18.95 0.18
C PRO A 513 -44.04 -20.07 0.17
N TYR A 514 -44.33 -21.08 1.00
CA TYR A 514 -44.14 -22.53 0.80
C TYR A 514 -42.79 -23.22 1.08
N GLU A 515 -42.80 -23.93 2.22
CA GLU A 515 -42.44 -25.34 2.38
C GLU A 515 -42.99 -26.23 1.24
N ASN A 516 -42.16 -27.15 0.72
CA ASN A 516 -42.65 -28.44 0.29
C ASN A 516 -41.59 -29.54 0.41
N GLN A 517 -42.07 -30.70 0.85
CA GLN A 517 -41.31 -31.91 1.16
C GLN A 517 -41.09 -32.79 -0.09
N ASN A 518 -39.98 -33.53 -0.04
CA ASN A 518 -39.85 -34.96 -0.37
C ASN A 518 -39.71 -35.49 -1.81
N ILE A 519 -38.82 -36.50 -1.87
CA ILE A 519 -38.64 -37.60 -2.84
C ILE A 519 -37.86 -37.24 -4.11
N TRP A 520 -36.59 -37.67 -4.20
CA TRP A 520 -36.08 -38.59 -5.23
C TRP A 520 -34.89 -39.37 -4.65
N SER A 521 -35.06 -40.69 -4.67
CA SER A 521 -34.11 -41.75 -4.36
C SER A 521 -33.10 -41.98 -5.49
N ASP A 522 -31.97 -42.60 -5.12
CA ASP A 522 -31.13 -43.50 -5.92
C ASP A 522 -30.77 -43.10 -7.36
N THR A 523 -29.52 -42.72 -7.56
CA THR A 523 -28.70 -43.34 -8.63
C THR A 523 -27.26 -43.46 -8.14
N GLY A 524 -26.84 -44.71 -7.90
CA GLY A 524 -25.45 -45.06 -7.72
C GLY A 524 -24.70 -45.02 -9.04
N CYS A 525 -23.45 -44.55 -8.99
CA CYS A 525 -22.44 -44.84 -9.99
C CYS A 525 -21.23 -45.42 -9.26
N GLN A 526 -21.12 -46.75 -9.26
CA GLN A 526 -19.93 -47.52 -8.91
C GLN A 526 -19.12 -47.83 -10.18
N GLY A 527 -17.79 -47.79 -10.03
CA GLY A 527 -16.75 -48.52 -10.77
C GLY A 527 -16.39 -48.00 -12.18
N ASP A 528 -15.22 -47.40 -12.41
CA ASP A 528 -13.84 -47.97 -12.54
C ASP A 528 -13.57 -48.63 -13.92
N PRO A 529 -12.32 -48.79 -14.41
CA PRO A 529 -11.02 -48.28 -13.93
C PRO A 529 -10.08 -47.76 -15.07
N ASP A 530 -8.84 -47.47 -14.69
CA ASP A 530 -7.59 -47.56 -15.47
C ASP A 530 -7.33 -46.58 -16.63
N PHE A 531 -6.45 -45.60 -16.37
CA PHE A 531 -5.43 -45.22 -17.36
C PHE A 531 -4.07 -45.02 -16.71
N GLY A 532 -3.13 -45.83 -17.21
CA GLY A 532 -1.77 -45.98 -16.70
C GLY A 532 -0.91 -44.73 -16.84
N THR A 533 -0.03 -44.60 -15.85
CA THR A 533 1.16 -43.77 -15.84
C THR A 533 2.17 -44.28 -16.88
N SER A 534 2.40 -43.52 -17.96
CA SER A 534 3.61 -43.67 -18.78
C SER A 534 4.61 -42.59 -18.40
N ILE A 535 5.70 -43.04 -17.79
CA ILE A 535 6.96 -42.33 -17.62
C ILE A 535 7.57 -42.13 -19.01
N GLY A 536 7.91 -40.89 -19.36
CA GLY A 536 8.62 -40.54 -20.58
C GLY A 536 9.64 -39.44 -20.28
N ASN A 537 10.90 -39.84 -20.14
CA ASN A 537 12.08 -38.98 -20.12
C ASN A 537 12.37 -38.44 -21.53
N SER A 538 12.68 -37.14 -21.63
CA SER A 538 13.59 -36.55 -22.63
C SER A 538 13.90 -35.12 -22.17
N GLU A 539 15.06 -34.88 -21.56
CA GLU A 539 16.31 -34.44 -22.21
C GLU A 539 16.18 -33.16 -23.05
N ASN A 540 16.85 -32.11 -22.54
CA ASN A 540 17.70 -31.14 -23.23
C ASN A 540 17.26 -30.56 -24.59
N ASN A 541 17.05 -29.24 -24.64
CA ASN A 541 17.79 -28.32 -25.53
C ASN A 541 17.31 -26.86 -25.39
N THR A 542 18.09 -26.05 -24.67
CA THR A 542 18.55 -24.74 -25.14
C THR A 542 19.89 -24.98 -25.87
N PRO A 543 20.34 -24.17 -26.85
CA PRO A 543 20.28 -22.69 -26.88
C PRO A 543 19.95 -22.11 -28.28
N TRP A 544 19.92 -20.78 -28.42
CA TRP A 544 20.79 -19.98 -29.31
C TRP A 544 20.34 -18.52 -29.35
N TYR A 545 21.35 -17.66 -29.33
CA TYR A 545 21.34 -16.20 -29.34
C TYR A 545 21.29 -15.66 -30.79
N GLU A 546 21.01 -14.35 -30.87
CA GLU A 546 21.49 -13.37 -31.86
C GLU A 546 20.62 -12.92 -33.07
N HIS A 547 20.52 -11.58 -33.10
CA HIS A 547 20.43 -10.63 -34.21
C HIS A 547 19.21 -10.60 -35.12
N ASN A 548 18.47 -9.48 -35.04
CA ASN A 548 18.44 -8.55 -36.17
C ASN A 548 18.10 -7.11 -35.77
N THR A 549 18.90 -6.21 -36.34
CA THR A 549 18.89 -4.76 -36.29
C THR A 549 17.98 -4.20 -37.40
N GLU A 550 17.48 -2.99 -37.15
CA GLU A 550 17.30 -1.89 -38.12
C GLU A 550 16.04 -1.69 -39.01
N PHE A 551 15.68 -0.40 -39.09
CA PHE A 551 14.93 0.39 -40.08
C PHE A 551 13.39 0.36 -40.16
N PHE A 552 12.74 1.47 -39.80
CA PHE A 552 12.44 2.57 -40.75
C PHE A 552 11.99 3.86 -40.04
N ASN A 553 12.59 4.99 -40.44
CA ASN A 553 12.04 6.35 -40.29
C ASN A 553 11.30 6.71 -41.58
N ALA A 554 10.10 7.27 -41.43
CA ALA A 554 9.47 8.23 -42.34
C ALA A 554 8.47 9.06 -41.53
#